data_AF-A0A7S7TE35-F1
#
_entry.id   AF-A0A7S7TE35-F1
#
_cell.length_a   1.000
_cell.length_b   1.000
_cell.length_c   1.000
_cell.angle_alpha   90.00
_cell.angle_beta   90.00
_cell.angle_gamma   90.00
#
_symmetry.space_group_name_H-M   'P 1'
#
loop_
_entity.id
_entity.type
_entity.pdbx_description
1 polymer ?
#
loop_
_entity_poly.entity_id
_entity_poly.type
_entity_poly.pdbx_seq_one_letter_code
_entity_poly.pdbx_strand_id
1 'polypeptide(L)' 'MKINAHVLEASDRGDKLSVTAQGKAVGAAEWQPFMSILVNVPMTDRNKRAFYIGREIEVIVTPR' A
#
# COMPACT_ATOMS: atom_id res chain seq x y z
N MET A 1 -7.16 -8.52 8.41
CA MET A 1 -6.27 -9.18 7.42
C MET A 1 -5.01 -8.34 7.27
N LYS A 2 -3.82 -8.96 7.22
CA LYS A 2 -2.54 -8.28 7.00
C LYS A 2 -2.00 -8.60 5.61
N ILE A 3 -1.45 -7.61 4.92
CA ILE A 3 -0.86 -7.76 3.59
C ILE A 3 0.52 -7.09 3.59
N ASN A 4 1.56 -7.85 3.25
CA ASN A 4 2.90 -7.32 3.03
C ASN A 4 3.02 -6.89 1.57
N ALA A 5 3.38 -5.64 1.33
CA ALA A 5 3.38 -5.05 -0.01
C ALA A 5 4.57 -4.10 -0.23
N HIS A 6 4.92 -3.91 -1.49
CA HIS A 6 5.86 -2.88 -1.93
C HIS A 6 5.11 -1.76 -2.65
N VAL A 7 5.48 -0.51 -2.38
CA VAL A 7 4.94 0.65 -3.10
C VAL A 7 5.46 0.63 -4.53
N LEU A 8 4.56 0.62 -5.51
CA LEU A 8 4.88 0.74 -6.93
C LEU A 8 4.77 2.19 -7.41
N GLU A 9 3.81 2.93 -6.87
CA GLU A 9 3.55 4.31 -7.27
C GLU A 9 3.01 5.11 -6.08
N ALA A 10 3.38 6.39 -6.00
CA ALA A 10 2.80 7.35 -5.08
C ALA A 10 2.47 8.63 -5.87
N SER A 11 1.18 8.93 -5.99
CA SER A 11 0.65 10.05 -6.78
C SER A 11 -0.07 11.05 -5.89
N ASP A 12 0.31 12.31 -6.01
CA ASP A 12 -0.26 13.45 -5.29
C ASP A 12 -1.55 13.91 -5.98
N ARG A 13 -2.69 13.86 -5.27
CA ARG A 13 -3.99 14.34 -5.75
C ARG A 13 -4.45 15.62 -5.05
N GLY A 14 -3.56 16.33 -4.36
CA GLY A 14 -3.86 17.54 -3.62
C GLY A 14 -4.42 17.27 -2.22
N ASP A 15 -5.60 16.67 -2.11
CA ASP A 15 -6.23 16.34 -0.82
C ASP A 15 -5.69 15.03 -0.22
N LYS A 16 -5.29 14.10 -1.09
CA LYS A 16 -4.86 12.75 -0.75
C LYS A 16 -3.61 12.36 -1.53
N LEU A 17 -2.85 11.46 -0.93
CA LEU A 17 -1.79 10.71 -1.58
C LEU A 17 -2.35 9.34 -1.96
N SER A 18 -2.42 9.06 -3.26
CA SER A 18 -2.78 7.75 -3.79
C SER A 18 -1.54 6.89 -3.89
N VAL A 19 -1.48 5.81 -3.11
CA VAL A 19 -0.37 4.87 -3.06
C VAL A 19 -0.82 3.56 -3.67
N THR A 20 -0.21 3.17 -4.79
CA THR A 20 -0.39 1.85 -5.38
C THR A 20 0.70 0.95 -4.85
N ALA A 21 0.32 -0.15 -4.20
CA ALA A 21 1.23 -1.15 -3.68
C ALA A 21 0.90 -2.53 -4.23
N GLN A 22 1.91 -3.39 -4.39
CA GLN A 22 1.72 -4.77 -4.81
C GLN A 22 2.21 -5.70 -3.73
N GLY A 23 1.36 -6.64 -3.32
CA GLY A 23 1.61 -7.45 -2.14
C GLY A 23 0.78 -8.71 -2.07
N LYS A 24 1.00 -9.46 -0.98
CA LYS A 24 0.31 -10.71 -0.71
C LYS A 24 -0.13 -10.77 0.74
N ALA A 25 -1.31 -11.35 0.98
CA ALA A 25 -1.81 -11.54 2.32
C ALA A 25 -0.89 -12.47 3.13
N VAL A 26 -0.64 -12.11 4.39
CA VAL A 26 0.12 -12.95 5.31
C VAL A 26 -0.66 -14.25 5.54
N GLY A 27 -0.07 -15.37 5.14
CA GLY A 27 -0.70 -16.70 5.18
C GLY A 27 -1.37 -17.16 3.88
N ALA A 28 -1.28 -16.39 2.79
CA ALA A 28 -1.72 -16.85 1.47
C ALA A 28 -0.80 -17.92 0.90
N ALA A 29 -1.37 -18.94 0.25
CA ALA A 29 -0.64 -20.04 -0.37
C ALA A 29 0.38 -19.54 -1.41
N GLU A 30 1.58 -20.11 -1.48
CA GLU A 30 2.71 -19.59 -2.30
C GLU A 30 2.36 -19.37 -3.77
N TRP A 31 1.51 -20.21 -4.36
CA TRP A 31 1.08 -20.10 -5.75
C TRP A 31 0.17 -18.89 -6.04
N GLN A 32 -0.43 -18.27 -5.01
CA GLN A 32 -1.28 -17.10 -5.25
C GLN A 32 -0.45 -15.92 -5.78
N PRO A 33 -0.94 -15.23 -6.83
CA PRO A 33 -0.25 -14.08 -7.40
C PRO A 33 -0.27 -12.90 -6.44
N PHE A 34 0.72 -12.01 -6.60
CA PHE A 34 0.71 -10.72 -5.92
C PHE A 34 -0.43 -9.87 -6.44
N MET A 35 -1.16 -9.22 -5.53
CA MET A 35 -2.29 -8.38 -5.85
C MET A 35 -1.90 -6.91 -5.80
N SER A 36 -2.45 -6.11 -6.70
CA SER A 36 -2.34 -4.65 -6.64
C SER A 36 -3.38 -4.10 -5.65
N ILE A 37 -2.94 -3.15 -4.82
CA ILE A 37 -3.69 -2.56 -3.73
C ILE A 37 -3.55 -1.05 -3.86
N LEU A 38 -4.66 -0.35 -4.03
CA LEU A 38 -4.71 1.11 -4.01
C LEU A 38 -5.09 1.58 -2.61
N VAL A 39 -4.22 2.37 -1.99
CA VAL A 39 -4.44 2.97 -0.67
C VAL A 39 -4.45 4.48 -0.81
N ASN A 40 -5.52 5.12 -0.34
CA ASN A 40 -5.58 6.58 -0.27
C ASN A 40 -5.30 7.02 1.16
N VAL A 41 -4.25 7.82 1.35
CA VAL A 41 -3.89 8.41 2.65
C VAL A 41 -4.00 9.93 2.58
N PRO A 42 -4.22 10.63 3.72
CA PRO A 42 -4.25 12.09 3.73
C PRO A 42 -2.93 12.67 3.22
N MET A 43 -3.01 13.75 2.44
CA MET A 43 -1.84 14.45 1.95
C MET A 43 -1.18 15.25 3.08
N THR A 44 -0.08 14.73 3.61
CA THR A 44 0.74 15.39 4.63
C THR A 44 2.23 15.23 4.29
N ASP A 45 3.08 16.16 4.72
CA ASP A 45 4.52 16.07 4.49
C ASP A 45 5.13 14.78 5.05
N ARG A 46 4.59 14.30 6.19
CA ARG A 46 4.96 13.02 6.78
C ARG A 46 4.65 11.86 5.84
N ASN A 47 3.42 11.79 5.31
CA ASN A 47 3.01 10.71 4.43
C ASN A 47 3.76 10.77 3.09
N LYS A 48 3.95 11.96 2.52
CA LYS A 48 4.70 12.15 1.27
C LYS A 48 6.14 11.60 1.36
N ARG A 49 6.81 11.78 2.51
CA ARG A 49 8.14 11.20 2.76
C ARG A 49 8.09 9.71 3.12
N ALA A 50 7.01 9.26 3.76
CA ALA A 50 6.86 7.89 4.22
C ALA A 50 6.46 6.90 3.12
N PHE A 51 5.87 7.35 2.02
CA PHE A 51 5.44 6.49 0.91
C PHE A 51 6.19 6.85 -0.38
N TYR A 52 7.28 6.14 -0.65
CA TYR A 52 8.08 6.25 -1.87
C TYR A 52 8.19 4.90 -2.57
N ILE A 53 8.47 4.92 -3.88
CA ILE A 53 8.56 3.72 -4.73
C ILE A 53 9.61 2.75 -4.19
N GLY A 54 9.27 1.46 -4.13
CA GLY A 54 10.11 0.38 -3.63
C GLY A 54 10.02 0.14 -2.12
N ARG A 55 9.38 1.04 -1.36
CA ARG A 55 9.23 0.88 0.09
C ARG A 55 8.32 -0.29 0.45
N GLU A 56 8.77 -1.09 1.42
CA GLU A 56 7.94 -2.09 2.08
C GLU A 56 6.94 -1.45 3.05
N ILE A 57 5.69 -1.89 2.95
CA ILE A 57 4.58 -1.46 3.81
C ILE A 57 3.75 -2.67 4.26
N GLU A 58 3.20 -2.59 5.48
CA GLU A 58 2.17 -3.52 5.96
C GLU A 58 0.81 -2.83 5.83
N VAL A 59 -0.11 -3.45 5.09
CA VAL A 59 -1.50 -2.98 4.97
C VAL A 59 -2.39 -3.84 5.86
N ILE A 60 -3.07 -3.20 6.81
CA ILE A 60 -4.01 -3.87 7.73
C ILE A 60 -5.44 -3.53 7.30
N VAL A 61 -6.19 -4.54 6.87
CA VAL A 61 -7.60 -4.42 6.49
C VAL A 61 -8.47 -4.95 7.63
N THR A 62 -9.30 -4.08 8.21
CA THR A 62 -10.26 -4.43 9.25
C THR A 62 -11.66 -4.55 8.62
N PRO A 63 -12.30 -5.74 8.66
CA PRO A 63 -13.67 -5.90 8.17
C PRO A 63 -14.64 -5.08 9.04
N ARG A 64 -15.72 -4.60 8.44
CA ARG A 64 -16.85 -3.97 9.14
C ARG A 64 -17.94 -4.99 9.38
#